data_AF-A0AAW7CXP2-F1
#
_entry.id   AF-A0AAW7CXP2-F1
#
_cell.length_a   1.000
_cell.length_b   1.000
_cell.length_c   1.000
_cell.angle_alpha   90.00
_cell.angle_beta   90.00
_cell.angle_gamma   90.00
#
_symmetry.space_group_name_H-M   'P 1'
#
loop_
_entity.id
_entity.type
_entity.pdbx_description
1 polymer ?
#
loop_
_entity_poly.entity_id
_entity_poly.type
_entity_poly.pdbx_seq_one_letter_code
_entity_poly.pdbx_strand_id
1 'polypeptide(L)'
;MKKITLLAAVLGASYFANAQVGIGTPTPITSTQLDVTATDKGILIPRVALKAIDVFNPIEGVQTESLLVYNISNATIPTGFYYWVDSKWNRIIGKAELDQVIENLGDNITNLEADVKNIQAVINYILPSNPSNDATTPETHTTVVYKNGNFYTVTYDATTQTYTTQQINFEDLVNGFETKTFMKEVLNAEGKVIGMIYFSEQTIIDWLAADSANTIANIPNNAPGAMPIKVKDIVVNNIQEILESPTNITITTVEGDKTFTTVEE
;
A
#
# COMPACT_ATOMS: atom_id res chain seq x y z
N MET A 1 22.60 -20.32 72.83
CA MET A 1 22.57 -21.11 71.59
C MET A 1 21.14 -21.50 71.18
N LYS A 2 20.35 -22.23 71.99
CA LYS A 2 18.97 -22.65 71.63
C LYS A 2 18.02 -21.53 71.16
N LYS A 3 18.10 -20.33 71.76
CA LYS A 3 17.27 -19.17 71.36
C LYS A 3 17.64 -18.57 69.99
N ILE A 4 18.92 -18.67 69.60
CA ILE A 4 19.41 -18.14 68.31
C ILE A 4 19.04 -19.13 67.18
N THR A 5 19.10 -20.43 67.45
CA THR A 5 18.70 -21.47 66.50
C THR A 5 17.20 -21.39 66.18
N LEU A 6 16.35 -21.12 67.17
CA LEU A 6 14.91 -20.95 66.96
C LEU A 6 14.61 -19.71 66.11
N LEU A 7 15.31 -18.60 66.35
CA LEU A 7 15.15 -17.37 65.57
C LEU A 7 15.59 -17.55 64.11
N ALA A 8 16.71 -18.22 63.88
CA ALA A 8 17.19 -18.54 62.54
C ALA A 8 16.24 -19.49 61.79
N ALA A 9 15.63 -20.46 62.48
CA ALA A 9 14.63 -21.35 61.91
C ALA A 9 13.35 -20.61 61.49
N VAL A 10 12.87 -19.66 62.31
CA VAL A 10 11.69 -18.84 61.99
C VAL A 10 11.96 -17.87 60.83
N LEU A 11 13.15 -17.28 60.76
CA LEU A 11 13.58 -16.43 59.65
C LEU A 11 13.81 -17.22 58.35
N GLY A 12 14.27 -18.48 58.43
CA GLY A 12 14.39 -19.37 57.28
C GLY A 12 13.03 -19.85 56.75
N ALA A 13 12.05 -20.07 57.64
CA ALA A 13 10.70 -20.49 57.26
C ALA A 13 9.90 -19.38 56.54
N SER A 14 10.18 -18.11 56.81
CA SER A 14 9.52 -16.97 56.16
C SER A 14 10.00 -16.72 54.72
N TYR A 15 11.13 -17.30 54.32
CA TYR A 15 11.63 -17.25 52.93
C TYR A 15 10.79 -18.08 51.94
N PHE A 16 9.96 -19.01 52.44
CA PHE A 16 9.10 -19.88 51.63
C PHE A 16 7.66 -19.33 51.47
N ALA A 17 7.40 -18.09 51.89
CA ALA A 17 6.10 -17.47 51.69
C ALA A 17 5.91 -17.12 50.21
N ASN A 18 5.09 -17.89 49.50
CA ASN A 18 4.73 -17.60 48.12
C ASN A 18 3.84 -16.34 48.06
N ALA A 19 4.22 -15.35 47.25
CA ALA A 19 3.48 -14.10 47.09
C ALA A 19 2.31 -14.17 46.08
N GLN A 20 2.05 -15.34 45.50
CA GLN A 20 0.97 -15.57 44.53
C GLN A 20 -0.41 -15.58 45.22
N VAL A 21 -1.39 -14.93 44.59
CA VAL A 21 -2.75 -14.81 45.13
C VAL A 21 -3.63 -15.87 44.51
N GLY A 22 -4.09 -16.83 45.32
CA GLY A 22 -5.13 -17.78 44.95
C GLY A 22 -6.48 -17.37 45.49
N ILE A 23 -7.49 -17.25 44.63
CA ILE A 23 -8.90 -17.07 45.03
C ILE A 23 -9.66 -18.32 44.62
N GLY A 24 -10.16 -19.06 45.61
CA GLY A 24 -10.88 -20.32 45.36
C GLY A 24 -9.97 -21.54 45.09
N THR A 25 -8.65 -21.39 45.19
CA THR A 25 -7.67 -22.49 45.15
C THR A 25 -6.57 -22.29 46.20
N PRO A 26 -6.21 -23.33 46.98
CA PRO A 26 -5.07 -23.26 47.90
C PRO A 26 -3.72 -23.41 47.19
N THR A 27 -3.73 -23.86 45.93
CA THR A 27 -2.52 -24.12 45.13
C THR A 27 -2.66 -23.41 43.78
N PRO A 28 -2.38 -22.10 43.70
CA PRO A 28 -2.33 -21.36 42.45
C PRO A 28 -1.34 -21.98 41.46
N ILE A 29 -1.64 -21.85 40.17
CA ILE A 29 -0.69 -22.21 39.11
C ILE A 29 0.57 -21.33 39.23
N THR A 30 1.75 -21.95 39.22
CA THR A 30 3.04 -21.27 39.47
C THR A 30 3.41 -20.19 38.47
N SER A 31 2.76 -20.15 37.30
CA SER A 31 2.98 -19.13 36.27
C SER A 31 2.04 -17.93 36.40
N THR A 32 1.23 -17.84 37.46
CA THR A 32 0.26 -16.76 37.64
C THR A 32 0.52 -16.00 38.94
N GLN A 33 0.38 -14.66 38.87
CA GLN A 33 0.40 -13.83 40.07
C GLN A 33 -0.96 -13.80 40.77
N LEU A 34 -2.03 -14.05 40.00
CA LEU A 34 -3.41 -14.18 40.45
C LEU A 34 -4.06 -15.40 39.74
N ASP A 35 -4.52 -16.36 40.52
CA ASP A 35 -5.29 -17.52 40.05
C ASP A 35 -6.67 -17.49 40.71
N VAL A 36 -7.73 -17.45 39.89
CA VAL A 36 -9.12 -17.46 40.37
C VAL A 36 -9.81 -18.69 39.83
N THR A 37 -10.14 -19.61 40.72
CA THR A 37 -10.82 -20.87 40.38
C THR A 37 -12.20 -20.90 41.03
N ALA A 38 -13.24 -21.05 40.22
CA ALA A 38 -14.61 -21.29 40.66
C ALA A 38 -15.40 -22.02 39.57
N THR A 39 -16.39 -22.83 39.95
CA THR A 39 -17.27 -23.54 39.00
C THR A 39 -18.55 -22.77 38.70
N ASP A 40 -18.94 -21.84 39.57
CA ASP A 40 -20.21 -21.12 39.53
C ASP A 40 -20.06 -19.59 39.73
N LYS A 41 -18.83 -19.06 39.68
CA LYS A 41 -18.51 -17.63 39.81
C LYS A 41 -17.60 -17.16 38.68
N GLY A 42 -17.67 -15.87 38.38
CA GLY A 42 -16.75 -15.19 37.46
C GLY A 42 -15.99 -14.06 38.14
N ILE A 43 -15.11 -13.40 37.38
CA ILE A 43 -14.37 -12.22 37.84
C ILE A 43 -15.10 -10.97 37.37
N LEU A 44 -15.45 -10.08 38.31
CA LEU A 44 -15.97 -8.77 37.96
C LEU A 44 -14.82 -7.79 37.74
N ILE A 45 -14.50 -7.53 36.49
CA ILE A 45 -13.53 -6.51 36.08
C ILE A 45 -14.10 -5.11 36.36
N PRO A 46 -13.26 -4.11 36.74
CA PRO A 46 -13.71 -2.75 37.00
C PRO A 46 -14.60 -2.18 35.89
N ARG A 47 -15.79 -1.71 36.28
CA ARG A 47 -16.76 -1.09 35.37
C ARG A 47 -16.59 0.42 35.40
N VAL A 48 -16.20 1.00 34.27
CA VAL A 48 -15.85 2.42 34.18
C VAL A 48 -16.56 3.07 33.01
N ALA A 49 -16.87 4.37 33.12
CA ALA A 49 -17.47 5.12 32.02
C ALA A 49 -16.36 5.86 31.26
N LEU A 50 -15.83 5.24 30.20
CA LEU A 50 -14.82 5.87 29.35
C LEU A 50 -15.41 7.11 28.69
N LYS A 51 -14.61 8.19 28.64
CA LYS A 51 -14.99 9.47 28.04
C LYS A 51 -14.51 9.61 26.60
N ALA A 52 -13.28 9.16 26.34
CA ALA A 52 -12.67 9.07 25.02
C ALA A 52 -11.74 7.84 25.00
N ILE A 53 -11.43 7.31 23.81
CA ILE A 53 -10.54 6.13 23.69
C ILE A 53 -9.07 6.51 23.89
N ASP A 54 -8.68 7.73 23.60
CA ASP A 54 -7.32 8.28 23.71
C ASP A 54 -7.05 8.97 25.06
N VAL A 55 -8.02 8.94 25.97
CA VAL A 55 -7.92 9.55 27.30
C VAL A 55 -7.95 8.46 28.37
N PHE A 56 -6.91 8.42 29.21
CA PHE A 56 -6.77 7.41 30.27
C PHE A 56 -7.88 7.51 31.36
N ASN A 57 -8.43 8.71 31.57
CA ASN A 57 -9.57 8.94 32.46
C ASN A 57 -10.77 8.03 32.11
N PRO A 58 -11.46 7.42 33.10
CA PRO A 58 -11.48 7.74 34.53
C PRO A 58 -10.45 6.99 35.38
N ILE A 59 -9.56 6.20 34.79
CA ILE A 59 -8.48 5.58 35.55
C ILE A 59 -7.45 6.65 35.90
N GLU A 60 -6.95 6.62 37.13
CA GLU A 60 -5.93 7.54 37.64
C GLU A 60 -4.63 6.77 37.94
N GLY A 61 -3.49 7.48 37.93
CA GLY A 61 -2.18 6.91 38.24
C GLY A 61 -1.29 6.74 37.00
N VAL A 62 -0.34 5.79 37.09
CA VAL A 62 0.61 5.51 36.01
C VAL A 62 -0.08 4.74 34.90
N GLN A 63 -0.04 5.30 33.69
CA GLN A 63 -0.52 4.61 32.49
C GLN A 63 0.31 3.35 32.26
N THR A 64 -0.33 2.20 32.44
CA THR A 64 0.33 0.91 32.35
C THR A 64 -0.36 0.11 31.28
N GLU A 65 0.41 -0.44 30.34
CA GLU A 65 -0.13 -1.28 29.30
C GLU A 65 -0.77 -2.55 29.88
N SER A 66 -1.72 -3.13 29.14
CA SER A 66 -2.48 -4.32 29.53
C SER A 66 -3.45 -4.15 30.71
N LEU A 67 -3.74 -2.92 31.15
CA LEU A 67 -4.84 -2.68 32.09
C LEU A 67 -6.19 -3.00 31.45
N LEU A 68 -6.98 -3.88 32.05
CA LEU A 68 -8.29 -4.33 31.55
C LEU A 68 -9.44 -3.69 32.33
N VAL A 69 -10.41 -3.14 31.61
CA VAL A 69 -11.63 -2.54 32.17
C VAL A 69 -12.86 -2.95 31.36
N TYR A 70 -14.05 -2.80 31.95
CA TYR A 70 -15.32 -2.92 31.24
C TYR A 70 -15.98 -1.54 31.11
N ASN A 71 -16.09 -1.03 29.88
CA ASN A 71 -16.76 0.24 29.61
C ASN A 71 -18.28 0.09 29.72
N ILE A 72 -18.89 0.95 30.54
CA ILE A 72 -20.35 1.07 30.73
C ILE A 72 -20.95 2.33 30.09
N SER A 73 -20.13 3.17 29.45
CA SER A 73 -20.62 4.34 28.71
C SER A 73 -21.47 3.89 27.51
N ASN A 74 -22.65 4.49 27.34
CA ASN A 74 -23.57 4.23 26.23
C ASN A 74 -23.56 5.35 25.18
N ALA A 75 -22.55 6.22 25.24
CA ALA A 75 -22.36 7.33 24.31
C ALA A 75 -21.54 6.88 23.08
N THR A 76 -20.61 7.72 22.62
CA THR A 76 -19.77 7.50 21.43
C THR A 76 -18.88 6.25 21.50
N ILE A 77 -18.59 5.73 22.70
CA ILE A 77 -17.74 4.55 22.91
C ILE A 77 -18.63 3.35 23.21
N PRO A 78 -18.62 2.30 22.38
CA PRO A 78 -19.40 1.10 22.63
C PRO A 78 -19.10 0.45 23.98
N THR A 79 -20.12 -0.07 24.64
CA THR A 79 -19.95 -0.86 25.87
C THR A 79 -19.17 -2.15 25.59
N GLY A 80 -18.32 -2.59 26.51
CA GLY A 80 -17.55 -3.83 26.34
C GLY A 80 -16.25 -3.84 27.12
N PHE A 81 -15.42 -4.86 26.88
CA PHE A 81 -14.08 -4.94 27.48
C PHE A 81 -13.08 -4.09 26.70
N TYR A 82 -12.23 -3.36 27.41
CA TYR A 82 -11.17 -2.52 26.85
C TYR A 82 -9.87 -2.77 27.59
N TYR A 83 -8.75 -2.72 26.85
CA TYR A 83 -7.41 -2.76 27.42
C TYR A 83 -6.57 -1.56 26.98
N TRP A 84 -5.68 -1.09 27.85
CA TRP A 84 -4.79 0.04 27.56
C TRP A 84 -3.53 -0.43 26.83
N VAL A 85 -3.25 0.14 25.65
CA VAL A 85 -1.98 -0.03 24.91
C VAL A 85 -1.81 1.15 23.95
N ASP A 86 -0.58 1.55 23.63
CA ASP A 86 -0.27 2.64 22.70
C ASP A 86 -1.01 3.96 23.03
N SER A 87 -1.08 4.30 24.32
CA SER A 87 -1.78 5.48 24.84
C SER A 87 -3.28 5.56 24.49
N LYS A 88 -3.95 4.42 24.29
CA LYS A 88 -5.39 4.35 24.01
C LYS A 88 -6.07 3.10 24.57
N TRP A 89 -7.37 3.18 24.75
CA TRP A 89 -8.28 2.10 25.10
C TRP A 89 -8.68 1.34 23.83
N ASN A 90 -8.30 0.06 23.77
CA ASN A 90 -8.60 -0.83 22.65
C ASN A 90 -9.68 -1.82 23.07
N ARG A 91 -10.76 -1.91 22.28
CA ARG A 91 -11.90 -2.79 22.56
C ARG A 91 -11.58 -4.24 22.20
N ILE A 92 -12.03 -5.18 23.03
CA ILE A 92 -12.04 -6.61 22.72
C ILE A 92 -13.41 -6.96 22.11
N ILE A 93 -13.41 -7.55 20.93
CA ILE A 93 -14.62 -7.85 20.15
C ILE A 93 -14.84 -9.36 20.09
N GLY A 94 -16.08 -9.79 20.30
CA GLY A 94 -16.49 -11.19 20.16
C GLY A 94 -16.77 -11.57 18.71
N LYS A 95 -16.51 -12.82 18.33
CA LYS A 95 -16.74 -13.33 16.97
C LYS A 95 -18.17 -13.09 16.47
N ALA A 96 -19.19 -13.35 17.28
CA ALA A 96 -20.58 -13.15 16.87
C ALA A 96 -20.93 -11.67 16.60
N GLU A 97 -20.32 -10.74 17.36
CA GLU A 97 -20.50 -9.30 17.16
C GLU A 97 -19.85 -8.87 15.84
N LEU A 98 -18.66 -9.41 15.55
CA LEU A 98 -17.97 -9.23 14.27
C LEU A 98 -18.79 -9.81 13.10
N ASP A 99 -19.30 -11.03 13.23
CA ASP A 99 -20.10 -11.69 12.21
C ASP A 99 -21.38 -10.89 11.91
N GLN A 100 -22.08 -10.39 12.94
CA GLN A 100 -23.26 -9.54 12.75
C GLN A 100 -22.94 -8.24 11.99
N VAL A 101 -21.82 -7.61 12.31
CA VAL A 101 -21.36 -6.41 11.61
C VAL A 101 -21.04 -6.72 10.14
N ILE A 102 -20.46 -7.88 9.86
CA ILE A 102 -20.19 -8.36 8.50
C ILE A 102 -21.49 -8.73 7.75
N GLU A 103 -22.42 -9.45 8.38
CA GLU A 103 -23.71 -9.81 7.77
C GLU A 103 -24.56 -8.58 7.46
N ASN A 104 -24.51 -7.56 8.33
CA ASN A 104 -25.15 -6.27 8.10
C ASN A 104 -24.56 -5.49 6.91
N LEU A 105 -23.40 -5.89 6.38
CA LEU A 105 -22.87 -5.35 5.12
C LEU A 105 -23.73 -5.76 3.90
N GLY A 106 -24.50 -6.85 4.00
CA GLY A 106 -25.38 -7.35 2.95
C GLY A 106 -24.65 -7.96 1.73
N ASP A 107 -25.34 -8.84 1.00
CA ASP A 107 -24.80 -9.60 -0.15
C ASP A 107 -24.73 -8.81 -1.48
N ASN A 108 -24.98 -7.49 -1.49
CA ASN A 108 -25.13 -6.76 -2.76
C ASN A 108 -24.53 -5.37 -2.69
N ILE A 109 -23.27 -5.25 -3.14
CA ILE A 109 -22.72 -3.96 -3.57
C ILE A 109 -23.57 -3.47 -4.76
N THR A 110 -24.61 -2.71 -4.46
CA THR A 110 -25.58 -2.18 -5.43
C THR A 110 -25.69 -0.66 -5.33
N ASN A 111 -25.16 -0.08 -4.25
CA ASN A 111 -25.11 1.36 -4.03
C ASN A 111 -23.81 1.74 -3.34
N LEU A 112 -22.79 1.99 -4.18
CA LEU A 112 -21.40 2.25 -3.80
C LEU A 112 -21.25 3.28 -2.66
N GLU A 113 -22.13 4.28 -2.55
CA GLU A 113 -22.05 5.30 -1.49
C GLU A 113 -22.49 4.76 -0.11
N ALA A 114 -23.51 3.91 -0.06
CA ALA A 114 -23.97 3.29 1.18
C ALA A 114 -23.01 2.19 1.64
N ASP A 115 -22.48 1.42 0.68
CA ASP A 115 -21.58 0.30 0.92
C ASP A 115 -20.22 0.79 1.46
N VAL A 116 -19.71 1.93 0.97
CA VAL A 116 -18.51 2.58 1.50
C VAL A 116 -18.72 3.06 2.94
N LYS A 117 -19.90 3.59 3.30
CA LYS A 117 -20.22 3.99 4.69
C LYS A 117 -20.30 2.78 5.61
N ASN A 118 -20.85 1.66 5.13
CA ASN A 118 -20.92 0.43 5.90
C ASN A 118 -19.52 -0.16 6.13
N ILE A 119 -18.66 -0.18 5.10
CA ILE A 119 -17.25 -0.59 5.23
C ILE A 119 -16.50 0.33 6.19
N GLN A 120 -16.70 1.66 6.12
CA GLN A 120 -16.14 2.60 7.09
C GLN A 120 -16.61 2.31 8.52
N ALA A 121 -17.89 1.99 8.71
CA ALA A 121 -18.42 1.61 10.02
C ALA A 121 -17.76 0.33 10.54
N VAL A 122 -17.56 -0.68 9.69
CA VAL A 122 -16.85 -1.92 10.05
C VAL A 122 -15.39 -1.66 10.39
N ILE A 123 -14.69 -0.85 9.60
CA ILE A 123 -13.29 -0.49 9.86
C ILE A 123 -13.19 0.27 11.19
N ASN A 124 -14.02 1.28 11.43
CA ASN A 124 -14.03 2.01 12.71
C ASN A 124 -14.50 1.14 13.89
N TYR A 125 -15.24 0.07 13.62
CA TYR A 125 -15.71 -0.84 14.64
C TYR A 125 -14.65 -1.89 15.02
N ILE A 126 -13.94 -2.45 14.05
CA ILE A 126 -12.86 -3.45 14.23
C ILE A 126 -11.56 -2.75 14.66
N LEU A 127 -11.29 -1.59 14.10
CA LEU A 127 -10.17 -0.72 14.37
C LEU A 127 -10.72 0.65 14.78
N PRO A 128 -11.16 0.84 16.05
CA PRO A 128 -11.59 2.15 16.54
C PRO A 128 -10.50 3.23 16.52
N SER A 129 -9.27 2.82 16.20
CA SER A 129 -8.14 3.72 15.94
C SER A 129 -7.80 3.89 14.46
N ASN A 130 -8.61 3.37 13.54
CA ASN A 130 -8.63 3.92 12.19
C ASN A 130 -9.15 5.35 12.36
N PRO A 131 -8.32 6.36 12.09
CA PRO A 131 -8.68 7.71 12.42
C PRO A 131 -9.94 8.04 11.63
N SER A 132 -10.99 8.47 12.35
CA SER A 132 -11.83 9.54 11.82
C SER A 132 -10.89 10.51 11.11
N ASN A 133 -11.23 11.07 9.95
CA ASN A 133 -10.39 12.07 9.29
C ASN A 133 -10.17 13.37 10.13
N ASP A 134 -10.47 13.32 11.42
CA ASP A 134 -10.30 14.34 12.41
C ASP A 134 -8.80 14.68 12.55
N ALA A 135 -8.51 15.92 12.19
CA ALA A 135 -7.20 16.44 11.80
C ALA A 135 -6.22 16.67 12.96
N THR A 136 -6.39 15.99 14.10
CA THR A 136 -5.76 16.38 15.37
C THR A 136 -4.51 15.59 15.74
N THR A 137 -4.25 14.43 15.12
CA THR A 137 -2.97 13.71 15.30
C THR A 137 -2.35 13.32 13.97
N PRO A 138 -1.15 13.83 13.65
CA PRO A 138 -0.50 13.49 12.40
C PRO A 138 0.10 12.08 12.37
N GLU A 139 -0.65 11.11 11.87
CA GLU A 139 -0.16 9.78 11.50
C GLU A 139 0.97 9.83 10.45
N THR A 140 2.04 9.05 10.69
CA THR A 140 3.24 8.94 9.84
C THR A 140 3.06 8.08 8.57
N HIS A 141 1.83 7.68 8.26
CA HIS A 141 1.52 6.78 7.16
C HIS A 141 1.15 7.58 5.90
N THR A 142 1.59 7.11 4.72
CA THR A 142 1.03 7.64 3.48
C THR A 142 -0.35 7.03 3.28
N THR A 143 -1.38 7.86 3.18
CA THR A 143 -2.76 7.42 2.95
C THR A 143 -3.33 8.08 1.69
N VAL A 144 -4.34 7.45 1.10
CA VAL A 144 -5.07 8.02 -0.04
C VAL A 144 -6.41 8.55 0.47
N VAL A 145 -6.68 9.82 0.22
CA VAL A 145 -7.95 10.48 0.60
C VAL A 145 -8.71 10.93 -0.63
N TYR A 146 -10.04 10.87 -0.56
CA TYR A 146 -10.92 11.43 -1.58
C TYR A 146 -11.56 12.72 -1.06
N LYS A 147 -11.33 13.84 -1.74
CA LYS A 147 -11.81 15.17 -1.35
C LYS A 147 -12.15 16.01 -2.57
N ASN A 148 -13.28 16.72 -2.54
CA ASN A 148 -13.69 17.64 -3.60
C ASN A 148 -13.65 17.01 -5.01
N GLY A 149 -14.08 15.75 -5.13
CA GLY A 149 -14.11 15.05 -6.43
C GLY A 149 -12.81 14.40 -6.87
N ASN A 150 -11.71 14.58 -6.13
CA ASN A 150 -10.37 14.13 -6.54
C ASN A 150 -9.71 13.26 -5.47
N PHE A 151 -8.79 12.38 -5.89
CA PHE A 151 -7.95 11.61 -4.98
C PHE A 151 -6.65 12.34 -4.69
N TYR A 152 -6.13 12.19 -3.47
CA TYR A 152 -4.86 12.78 -3.02
C TYR A 152 -4.07 11.73 -2.25
N THR A 153 -2.75 11.74 -2.40
CA THR A 153 -1.85 11.16 -1.41
C THR A 153 -1.63 12.17 -0.30
N VAL A 154 -1.72 11.71 0.93
CA VAL A 154 -1.39 12.48 2.13
C VAL A 154 -0.17 11.84 2.74
N THR A 155 0.92 12.58 2.82
CA THR A 155 2.17 12.12 3.40
C THR A 155 2.55 13.05 4.54
N TYR A 156 2.84 12.46 5.69
CA TYR A 156 3.38 13.19 6.83
C TYR A 156 4.87 13.44 6.63
N ASP A 157 5.26 14.71 6.64
CA ASP A 157 6.66 15.12 6.67
C ASP A 157 7.11 15.26 8.12
N ALA A 158 7.89 14.28 8.59
CA ALA A 158 8.42 14.26 9.95
C ALA A 158 9.40 15.41 10.26
N THR A 159 9.95 16.06 9.24
CA THR A 159 10.89 17.19 9.40
C THR A 159 10.13 18.48 9.66
N THR A 160 9.07 18.73 8.90
CA THR A 160 8.24 19.94 9.03
C THR A 160 7.07 19.75 9.99
N GLN A 161 6.80 18.52 10.43
CA GLN A 161 5.65 18.14 11.25
C GLN A 161 4.31 18.52 10.60
N THR A 162 4.25 18.53 9.27
CA THR A 162 3.05 18.89 8.50
C THR A 162 2.61 17.77 7.59
N TYR A 163 1.31 17.77 7.27
CA TYR A 163 0.78 16.93 6.21
C TYR A 163 0.89 17.64 4.87
N THR A 164 1.54 16.96 3.93
CA THR A 164 1.56 17.37 2.54
C THR A 164 0.52 16.58 1.77
N THR A 165 -0.28 17.28 0.96
CA THR A 165 -1.30 16.66 0.11
C THR A 165 -0.90 16.82 -1.35
N GLN A 166 -0.77 15.72 -2.09
CA GLN A 166 -0.51 15.74 -3.52
C GLN A 166 -1.66 15.07 -4.26
N GLN A 167 -2.28 15.79 -5.19
CA GLN A 167 -3.38 15.25 -5.99
C GLN A 167 -2.88 14.08 -6.84
N ILE A 168 -3.64 13.00 -6.83
CA ILE A 168 -3.47 11.88 -7.74
C ILE A 168 -4.19 12.26 -9.03
N ASN A 169 -3.42 12.70 -10.02
CA ASN A 169 -3.95 12.97 -11.35
C ASN A 169 -3.90 11.67 -12.17
N PHE A 170 -5.06 11.09 -12.44
CA PHE A 170 -5.15 9.88 -13.26
C PHE A 170 -4.72 10.12 -14.71
N GLU A 171 -4.85 11.34 -15.23
CA GLU A 171 -4.33 11.68 -16.55
C GLU A 171 -2.80 11.57 -16.57
N ASP A 172 -2.11 12.04 -15.52
CA ASP A 172 -0.65 11.90 -15.39
C ASP A 172 -0.22 10.44 -15.17
N LEU A 173 -0.98 9.66 -14.40
CA LEU A 173 -0.72 8.24 -14.21
C LEU A 173 -0.88 7.46 -15.51
N VAL A 174 -1.98 7.68 -16.23
CA VAL A 174 -2.23 7.04 -17.53
C VAL A 174 -1.18 7.48 -18.55
N ASN A 175 -0.83 8.77 -18.59
CA ASN A 175 0.25 9.30 -19.43
C ASN A 175 1.64 8.71 -19.09
N GLY A 176 1.85 8.19 -17.88
CA GLY A 176 3.05 7.47 -17.49
C GLY A 176 3.03 5.98 -17.86
N PHE A 177 1.87 5.42 -18.21
CA PHE A 177 1.71 4.06 -18.71
C PHE A 177 1.55 4.00 -20.25
N GLU A 178 1.15 5.09 -20.88
CA GLU A 178 1.11 5.20 -22.34
C GLU A 178 2.52 5.45 -22.90
N THR A 179 3.01 4.53 -23.73
CA THR A 179 4.32 4.68 -24.36
C THR A 179 4.31 5.86 -25.32
N LYS A 180 4.97 6.97 -24.95
CA LYS A 180 5.07 8.18 -25.78
C LYS A 180 6.08 8.03 -26.94
N THR A 181 6.13 6.87 -27.58
CA THR A 181 7.06 6.64 -28.70
C THR A 181 6.57 7.36 -29.96
N PHE A 182 7.51 7.91 -30.74
CA PHE A 182 7.19 8.73 -31.91
C PHE A 182 8.16 8.45 -33.06
N MET A 183 7.67 8.53 -34.30
CA MET A 183 8.49 8.45 -35.51
C MET A 183 8.52 9.79 -36.25
N LYS A 184 9.71 10.28 -36.55
CA LYS A 184 9.94 11.53 -37.29
C LYS A 184 10.36 11.26 -38.72
N GLU A 185 9.75 11.94 -39.67
CA GLU A 185 10.19 11.95 -41.06
C GLU A 185 11.45 12.83 -41.23
N VAL A 186 12.39 12.36 -42.02
CA VAL A 186 13.56 13.13 -42.47
C VAL A 186 13.28 13.57 -43.89
N LEU A 187 13.28 14.89 -44.13
CA LEU A 187 13.01 15.47 -45.44
C LEU A 187 14.33 15.87 -46.14
N ASN A 188 14.37 15.78 -47.46
CA ASN A 188 15.41 16.42 -48.27
C ASN A 188 15.13 17.92 -48.46
N ALA A 189 16.02 18.64 -49.14
CA ALA A 189 15.88 20.08 -49.43
C ALA A 189 14.62 20.44 -50.25
N GLU A 190 13.99 19.46 -50.90
CA GLU A 190 12.78 19.62 -51.71
C GLU A 190 11.50 19.23 -50.93
N GLY A 191 11.62 18.87 -49.66
CA GLY A 191 10.50 18.47 -48.80
C GLY A 191 10.06 17.01 -48.97
N LYS A 192 10.81 16.17 -49.68
CA LYS A 192 10.52 14.74 -49.84
C LYS A 192 11.07 13.92 -48.68
N VAL A 193 10.27 13.01 -48.15
CA VAL A 193 10.68 12.03 -47.12
C VAL A 193 11.78 11.12 -47.67
N ILE A 194 12.95 11.14 -47.03
CA ILE A 194 14.12 10.34 -47.37
C ILE A 194 14.48 9.31 -46.30
N GLY A 195 13.81 9.34 -45.15
CA GLY A 195 13.98 8.36 -44.07
C GLY A 195 13.04 8.64 -42.90
N MET A 196 13.00 7.72 -41.95
CA MET A 196 12.27 7.90 -40.69
C MET A 196 13.20 7.63 -39.50
N ILE A 197 12.91 8.24 -38.36
CA ILE A 197 13.66 8.04 -37.12
C ILE A 197 12.66 7.69 -36.03
N TYR A 198 12.88 6.55 -35.39
CA TYR A 198 12.13 6.12 -34.22
C TYR A 198 12.78 6.67 -32.96
N PHE A 199 11.98 7.26 -32.07
CA PHE A 199 12.40 7.72 -30.76
C PHE A 199 11.69 6.91 -29.68
N SER A 200 12.49 6.29 -28.80
CA SER A 200 11.97 5.60 -27.63
C SER A 200 11.43 6.60 -26.60
N GLU A 201 10.57 6.13 -25.72
CA GLU A 201 10.01 6.95 -24.65
C GLU A 201 11.10 7.59 -23.76
N GLN A 202 12.11 6.82 -23.36
CA GLN A 202 13.23 7.34 -22.57
C GLN A 202 13.96 8.48 -23.29
N THR A 203 14.17 8.34 -24.60
CA THR A 203 14.83 9.39 -25.41
C THR A 203 14.04 10.69 -25.41
N ILE A 204 12.70 10.59 -25.45
CA ILE A 204 11.80 11.75 -25.48
C ILE A 204 11.73 12.39 -24.09
N ILE A 205 11.68 11.59 -23.02
CA ILE A 205 11.71 12.07 -21.63
C ILE A 205 13.01 12.83 -21.36
N ASP A 206 14.16 12.24 -21.68
CA ASP A 206 15.47 12.84 -21.44
C ASP A 206 15.62 14.15 -22.22
N TRP A 207 15.11 14.21 -23.46
CA TRP A 207 15.11 15.42 -24.28
C TRP A 207 14.26 16.54 -23.66
N LEU A 208 13.01 16.24 -23.30
CA LEU A 208 12.08 17.24 -22.75
C LEU A 208 12.51 17.73 -21.35
N ALA A 209 13.19 16.89 -20.57
CA ALA A 209 13.70 17.26 -19.25
C ALA A 209 14.97 18.13 -19.30
N ALA A 210 15.73 18.09 -20.40
CA ALA A 210 17.00 18.79 -20.52
C ALA A 210 16.87 20.32 -20.63
N ASP A 211 15.79 20.81 -21.25
CA ASP A 211 15.51 22.25 -21.39
C ASP A 211 14.00 22.48 -21.57
N SER A 212 13.45 23.47 -20.87
CA SER A 212 12.05 23.92 -21.03
C SER A 212 11.67 24.36 -22.45
N ALA A 213 12.64 24.73 -23.30
CA ALA A 213 12.42 25.07 -24.71
C ALA A 213 12.36 23.83 -25.64
N ASN A 214 12.66 22.64 -25.12
CA ASN A 214 12.63 21.41 -25.89
C ASN A 214 11.19 20.95 -26.13
N THR A 215 10.92 20.49 -27.35
CA THR A 215 9.64 20.00 -27.81
C THR A 215 9.86 18.73 -28.64
N ILE A 216 8.79 17.94 -28.86
CA ILE A 216 8.89 16.76 -29.74
C ILE A 216 9.27 17.17 -31.17
N ALA A 217 8.83 18.36 -31.62
CA ALA A 217 9.13 18.86 -32.96
C ALA A 217 10.61 19.18 -33.17
N ASN A 218 11.32 19.63 -32.14
CA ASN A 218 12.71 20.07 -32.24
C ASN A 218 13.73 19.03 -31.78
N ILE A 219 13.31 17.80 -31.47
CA ILE A 219 14.24 16.73 -31.09
C ILE A 219 15.24 16.44 -32.22
N PRO A 220 16.57 16.42 -31.93
CA PRO A 220 17.59 16.12 -32.92
C PRO A 220 17.48 14.69 -33.44
N ASN A 221 17.71 14.53 -34.74
CA ASN A 221 17.68 13.23 -35.41
C ASN A 221 18.73 12.23 -34.89
N ASN A 222 19.78 12.73 -34.24
CA ASN A 222 20.87 11.97 -33.65
C ASN A 222 20.81 11.92 -32.11
N ALA A 223 19.65 12.19 -31.50
CA ALA A 223 19.49 12.11 -30.06
C ALA A 223 19.89 10.71 -29.54
N PRO A 224 20.49 10.60 -28.34
CA PRO A 224 20.82 9.31 -27.74
C PRO A 224 19.59 8.41 -27.65
N GLY A 225 19.64 7.20 -28.22
CA GLY A 225 18.48 6.29 -28.27
C GLY A 225 17.55 6.48 -29.47
N ALA A 226 17.79 7.46 -30.33
CA ALA A 226 17.13 7.58 -31.63
C ALA A 226 17.61 6.49 -32.60
N MET A 227 16.67 5.80 -33.24
CA MET A 227 16.95 4.69 -34.16
C MET A 227 16.54 5.08 -35.60
N PRO A 228 17.51 5.27 -36.51
CA PRO A 228 17.19 5.56 -37.91
C PRO A 228 16.64 4.31 -38.61
N ILE A 229 15.49 4.47 -39.27
CA ILE A 229 14.86 3.45 -40.11
C ILE A 229 15.32 3.68 -41.55
N LYS A 230 16.25 2.84 -42.01
CA LYS A 230 16.92 2.96 -43.31
C LYS A 230 16.17 2.29 -44.46
N VAL A 231 14.90 2.60 -44.66
CA VAL A 231 14.07 1.98 -45.72
C VAL A 231 14.62 2.28 -47.11
N LYS A 232 15.10 3.51 -47.37
CA LYS A 232 15.70 3.87 -48.65
C LYS A 232 16.92 3.02 -48.98
N ASP A 233 17.84 2.88 -48.04
CA ASP A 233 19.07 2.10 -48.26
C ASP A 233 18.74 0.63 -48.54
N ILE A 234 17.77 0.06 -47.83
CA ILE A 234 17.28 -1.31 -48.08
C ILE A 234 16.68 -1.43 -49.48
N VAL A 235 15.79 -0.51 -49.87
CA VAL A 235 15.14 -0.56 -51.19
C VAL A 235 16.14 -0.35 -52.32
N VAL A 236 17.07 0.60 -52.17
CA VAL A 236 18.13 0.86 -53.16
C VAL A 236 19.03 -0.35 -53.29
N ASN A 237 19.47 -0.95 -52.18
CA ASN A 237 20.30 -2.15 -52.22
C ASN A 237 19.56 -3.32 -52.90
N ASN A 238 18.28 -3.54 -52.59
CA ASN A 238 17.49 -4.59 -53.24
C ASN A 238 17.32 -4.33 -54.75
N ILE A 239 17.09 -3.08 -55.16
CA ILE A 239 17.00 -2.73 -56.59
C ILE A 239 18.35 -2.88 -57.27
N GLN A 240 19.44 -2.46 -56.63
CA GLN A 240 20.79 -2.63 -57.13
C GLN A 240 21.12 -4.12 -57.28
N GLU A 241 20.79 -4.95 -56.29
CA GLU A 241 20.92 -6.40 -56.38
C GLU A 241 20.14 -6.96 -57.57
N ILE A 242 18.91 -6.49 -57.82
CA ILE A 242 18.12 -6.91 -58.99
C ILE A 242 18.79 -6.48 -60.31
N LEU A 243 19.35 -5.27 -60.38
CA LEU A 243 19.97 -4.74 -61.60
C LEU A 243 21.36 -5.34 -61.87
N GLU A 244 22.10 -5.68 -60.82
CA GLU A 244 23.44 -6.29 -60.90
C GLU A 244 23.39 -7.82 -60.86
N SER A 245 22.21 -8.41 -60.58
CA SER A 245 22.00 -9.84 -60.67
C SER A 245 22.34 -10.34 -62.08
N PRO A 246 22.93 -11.54 -62.20
CA PRO A 246 23.23 -12.11 -63.51
C PRO A 246 21.95 -12.16 -64.36
N THR A 247 22.06 -11.78 -65.64
CA THR A 247 20.97 -11.72 -66.63
C THR A 247 20.27 -13.05 -66.88
N ASN A 248 20.77 -14.14 -66.29
CA ASN A 248 20.23 -15.48 -66.37
C ASN A 248 19.42 -15.79 -65.12
N ILE A 249 18.09 -15.74 -65.25
CA ILE A 249 17.17 -16.23 -64.22
C ILE A 249 16.85 -17.69 -64.56
N THR A 250 17.29 -18.63 -63.72
CA THR A 250 16.91 -20.04 -63.82
C THR A 250 15.71 -20.31 -62.93
N ILE A 251 14.57 -20.67 -63.54
CA ILE A 251 13.37 -21.08 -62.82
C ILE A 251 13.22 -22.59 -62.96
N THR A 252 13.24 -23.31 -61.84
CA THR A 252 12.98 -24.75 -61.81
C THR A 252 11.49 -24.99 -61.95
N THR A 253 11.08 -25.62 -63.05
CA THR A 253 9.69 -25.99 -63.29
C THR A 253 9.51 -27.50 -63.16
N VAL A 254 8.26 -27.98 -63.07
CA VAL A 254 7.93 -29.41 -63.11
C VAL A 254 8.38 -30.12 -64.40
N GLU A 255 8.77 -29.36 -65.43
CA GLU A 255 9.30 -29.86 -66.71
C GLU A 255 10.83 -29.73 -66.83
N GLY A 256 11.54 -29.30 -65.77
CA GLY A 256 12.98 -29.04 -65.77
C GLY A 256 13.34 -27.55 -65.64
N ASP A 257 14.64 -27.28 -65.44
CA ASP A 257 15.16 -25.92 -65.29
C ASP A 257 15.06 -25.14 -66.61
N LYS A 258 14.36 -24.00 -66.60
CA LYS A 258 14.30 -23.07 -67.73
C LYS A 258 15.11 -21.82 -67.38
N THR A 259 16.13 -21.52 -68.20
CA THR A 259 16.97 -20.32 -68.04
C THR A 259 16.49 -19.25 -69.00
N PHE A 260 16.20 -18.06 -68.47
CA PHE A 260 15.82 -16.88 -69.25
C PHE A 260 16.97 -15.87 -69.22
N THR A 261 17.48 -15.51 -70.40
CA THR A 261 18.51 -14.48 -70.56
C THR A 261 17.86 -13.20 -71.08
N THR A 262 17.98 -12.10 -70.35
CA THR A 262 17.54 -10.79 -70.84
C THR A 262 18.49 -10.34 -71.95
N VAL A 263 17.96 -10.02 -73.13
CA VAL A 263 18.73 -9.47 -74.26
C VAL A 263 18.88 -7.97 -74.01
N GLU A 264 20.08 -7.48 -73.72
CA GLU A 264 20.36 -6.05 -73.77
C GLU A 264 20.38 -5.60 -75.24
N GLU A 265 19.44 -4.73 -75.63
CA GLU A 265 19.56 -3.86 -76.81
C GLU A 265 20.05 -2.48 -76.38
#